data_AF-A0A7X6D4Q1-F1
#
_entry.id   AF-A0A7X6D4Q1-F1
#
_cell.length_a   1.000
_cell.length_b   1.000
_cell.length_c   1.000
_cell.angle_alpha   90.00
_cell.angle_beta   90.00
_cell.angle_gamma   90.00
#
_symmetry.space_group_name_H-M   'P 1'
#
loop_
_entity.id
_entity.type
_entity.pdbx_description
1 polymer ?
#
loop_
_entity_poly.entity_id
_entity_poly.type
_entity_poly.pdbx_seq_one_letter_code
_entity_poly.pdbx_strand_id
1 'polypeptide(L)'
;MAGFDFEFTYTESQEAIVRVCLAAAQTRARKLLLSWRWQHVKPHRCVVTINGNSRRTDLLGYRLERDLPLVAEGCAHSGISPAQRARVGRGFVDMMLRGRHIEQDDPMVLRGVDETSYYYPPYEYECPSSPRLHARLSITTSLIVAWNFDEVAAEVFLEELHTACELILEELVNKRAKRMSFAELISAAEDADIFSNTSGQVVSPAVLLTDLKDLRKNVRHRAAEGADVWLERNWEDVSMCIERLVHQINRGSEVSSMPQG
;
A
#
# COMPACT_ATOMS: atom_id res chain seq x y z
N MET A 1 11.46 -3.19 -14.50
CA MET A 1 10.68 -4.26 -13.82
C MET A 1 11.47 -4.67 -12.61
N ALA A 2 10.87 -4.58 -11.42
CA ALA A 2 11.48 -5.07 -10.21
C ALA A 2 10.92 -6.45 -9.90
N GLY A 3 11.77 -7.36 -9.48
CA GLY A 3 11.39 -8.68 -9.06
C GLY A 3 12.42 -9.18 -8.06
N PHE A 4 12.01 -10.12 -7.23
CA PHE A 4 12.92 -10.79 -6.32
C PHE A 4 12.51 -12.24 -6.18
N ASP A 5 13.51 -13.04 -5.85
CA ASP A 5 13.37 -14.44 -5.52
C ASP A 5 13.71 -14.61 -4.04
N PHE A 6 13.05 -15.56 -3.39
CA PHE A 6 13.48 -16.00 -2.08
C PHE A 6 13.38 -17.51 -1.98
N GLU A 7 14.38 -18.08 -1.33
CA GLU A 7 14.50 -19.50 -1.11
C GLU A 7 14.35 -19.81 0.38
N PHE A 8 13.57 -20.84 0.70
CA PHE A 8 13.37 -21.25 2.07
C PHE A 8 13.23 -22.76 2.24
N THR A 9 13.46 -23.19 3.47
CA THR A 9 13.29 -24.55 3.95
C THR A 9 12.23 -24.58 5.05
N TYR A 10 11.53 -25.70 5.18
CA TYR A 10 10.51 -25.91 6.21
C TYR A 10 10.59 -27.35 6.73
N THR A 11 9.78 -27.68 7.72
CA THR A 11 9.71 -29.04 8.28
C THR A 11 8.50 -29.79 7.74
N GLU A 12 8.50 -31.13 7.83
CA GLU A 12 7.36 -31.94 7.40
C GLU A 12 6.03 -31.52 8.06
N SER A 13 6.07 -31.19 9.36
CA SER A 13 4.88 -30.70 10.09
C SER A 13 4.39 -29.32 9.63
N GLN A 14 5.22 -28.53 8.94
CA GLN A 14 4.82 -27.23 8.39
C GLN A 14 4.28 -27.34 6.95
N GLU A 15 4.39 -28.49 6.29
CA GLU A 15 4.12 -28.60 4.86
C GLU A 15 2.69 -28.19 4.47
N ALA A 16 1.69 -28.63 5.23
CA ALA A 16 0.30 -28.28 4.98
C ALA A 16 0.08 -26.76 5.08
N ILE A 17 0.73 -26.11 6.04
CA ILE A 17 0.65 -24.65 6.27
C ILE A 17 1.32 -23.91 5.12
N VAL A 18 2.52 -24.35 4.70
CA VAL A 18 3.25 -23.75 3.58
C VAL A 18 2.42 -23.80 2.30
N ARG A 19 1.77 -24.93 2.00
CA ARG A 19 0.92 -25.09 0.81
C ARG A 19 -0.25 -24.11 0.80
N VAL A 20 -0.95 -23.92 1.92
CA VAL A 20 -2.06 -22.96 1.98
C VAL A 20 -1.57 -21.51 1.89
N CYS A 21 -0.43 -21.18 2.49
CA CYS A 21 0.18 -19.86 2.38
C CYS A 21 0.59 -19.56 0.93
N LEU A 22 1.24 -20.50 0.23
CA LEU A 22 1.61 -20.36 -1.18
C LEU A 22 0.38 -20.13 -2.08
N ALA A 23 -0.69 -20.92 -1.88
CA ALA A 23 -1.91 -20.79 -2.66
C ALA A 23 -2.65 -19.45 -2.40
N ALA A 24 -2.73 -19.03 -1.14
CA ALA A 24 -3.32 -17.76 -0.76
C ALA A 24 -2.51 -16.59 -1.34
N ALA A 25 -1.19 -16.61 -1.15
CA ALA A 25 -0.30 -15.56 -1.65
C ALA A 25 -0.33 -15.44 -3.18
N GLN A 26 -0.31 -16.56 -3.90
CA GLN A 26 -0.46 -16.57 -5.35
C GLN A 26 -1.81 -15.99 -5.81
N THR A 27 -2.89 -16.26 -5.07
CA THR A 27 -4.21 -15.71 -5.38
C THR A 27 -4.26 -14.20 -5.17
N ARG A 28 -3.62 -13.68 -4.09
CA ARG A 28 -3.50 -12.23 -3.86
C ARG A 28 -2.59 -11.56 -4.89
N ALA A 29 -1.47 -12.17 -5.24
CA ALA A 29 -0.56 -11.66 -6.26
C ALA A 29 -1.24 -11.51 -7.63
N ARG A 30 -2.08 -12.49 -8.03
CA ARG A 30 -2.85 -12.42 -9.28
C ARG A 30 -3.81 -11.23 -9.34
N LYS A 31 -4.46 -10.89 -8.23
CA LYS A 31 -5.35 -9.71 -8.15
C LYS A 31 -4.61 -8.41 -8.45
N LEU A 32 -3.32 -8.33 -8.08
CA LEU A 32 -2.45 -7.19 -8.34
C LEU A 32 -1.70 -7.27 -9.67
N LEU A 33 -2.00 -8.26 -10.52
CA LEU A 33 -1.29 -8.53 -11.78
C LEU A 33 0.22 -8.77 -11.57
N LEU A 34 0.60 -9.33 -10.42
CA LEU A 34 1.97 -9.76 -10.14
C LEU A 34 2.17 -11.21 -10.59
N SER A 35 3.34 -11.51 -11.15
CA SER A 35 3.74 -12.89 -11.46
C SER A 35 4.30 -13.54 -10.20
N TRP A 36 3.53 -14.47 -9.62
CA TRP A 36 3.94 -15.32 -8.50
C TRP A 36 4.16 -16.75 -8.97
N ARG A 37 5.40 -17.24 -8.87
CA ARG A 37 5.78 -18.62 -9.20
C ARG A 37 6.47 -19.25 -8.00
N TRP A 38 6.27 -20.54 -7.81
CA TRP A 38 6.96 -21.29 -6.78
C TRP A 38 7.24 -22.71 -7.25
N GLN A 39 8.33 -23.30 -6.75
CA GLN A 39 8.72 -24.67 -7.06
C GLN A 39 9.42 -25.31 -5.87
N HIS A 40 9.23 -26.62 -5.69
CA HIS A 40 10.05 -27.40 -4.77
C HIS A 40 11.33 -27.82 -5.48
N VAL A 41 12.48 -27.36 -4.99
CA VAL A 41 13.79 -27.76 -5.54
C VAL A 41 14.32 -29.03 -4.87
N LYS A 42 13.93 -29.28 -3.62
CA LYS A 42 14.18 -30.50 -2.83
C LYS A 42 13.00 -30.75 -1.88
N PRO A 43 12.87 -31.94 -1.28
CA PRO A 43 11.95 -32.14 -0.16
C PRO A 43 12.13 -31.04 0.89
N HIS A 44 11.03 -30.40 1.26
CA HIS A 44 10.98 -29.29 2.22
C HIS A 44 11.86 -28.07 1.91
N ARG A 45 12.20 -27.84 0.63
CA ARG A 45 12.90 -26.65 0.15
C ARG A 45 12.17 -26.06 -1.05
N CYS A 46 11.78 -24.79 -0.95
CA CYS A 46 10.98 -24.10 -1.95
C CYS A 46 11.64 -22.78 -2.35
N VAL A 47 11.57 -22.49 -3.65
CA VAL A 47 11.94 -21.19 -4.21
C VAL A 47 10.65 -20.51 -4.67
N VAL A 48 10.50 -19.23 -4.33
CA VAL A 48 9.40 -18.37 -4.76
C VAL A 48 9.98 -17.20 -5.54
N THR A 49 9.40 -16.92 -6.70
CA THR A 49 9.77 -15.83 -7.60
C THR A 49 8.59 -14.88 -7.74
N ILE A 50 8.82 -13.59 -7.47
CA ILE A 50 7.82 -12.54 -7.56
C ILE A 50 8.33 -11.48 -8.53
N ASN A 51 7.58 -11.24 -9.61
CA ASN A 51 7.89 -10.21 -10.59
C ASN A 51 6.72 -9.26 -10.79
N GLY A 52 7.00 -7.96 -10.95
CA GLY A 52 5.98 -6.98 -11.32
C GLY A 52 6.36 -5.54 -11.01
N ASN A 53 5.34 -4.72 -10.74
CA ASN A 53 5.51 -3.36 -10.29
C ASN A 53 5.84 -3.35 -8.78
N SER A 54 6.89 -2.62 -8.36
CA SER A 54 7.33 -2.58 -6.96
C SER A 54 6.23 -2.17 -5.98
N ARG A 55 5.42 -1.16 -6.31
CA ARG A 55 4.33 -0.68 -5.45
C ARG A 55 3.23 -1.72 -5.29
N ARG A 56 2.94 -2.44 -6.36
CA ARG A 56 2.01 -3.58 -6.26
C ARG A 56 2.59 -4.69 -5.39
N THR A 57 3.89 -4.90 -5.42
CA THR A 57 4.56 -5.81 -4.49
C THR A 57 4.50 -5.31 -3.04
N ASP A 58 4.52 -4.00 -2.79
CA ASP A 58 4.25 -3.42 -1.47
C ASP A 58 2.81 -3.67 -1.01
N LEU A 59 1.83 -3.42 -1.89
CA LEU A 59 0.41 -3.74 -1.62
C LEU A 59 0.24 -5.23 -1.30
N LEU A 60 0.94 -6.10 -2.01
CA LEU A 60 0.95 -7.53 -1.73
C LEU A 60 1.54 -7.80 -0.33
N GLY A 61 2.71 -7.25 -0.01
CA GLY A 61 3.35 -7.41 1.30
C GLY A 61 2.42 -7.01 2.44
N TYR A 62 1.84 -5.80 2.36
CA TYR A 62 0.88 -5.28 3.34
C TYR A 62 -0.34 -6.21 3.48
N ARG A 63 -0.91 -6.69 2.37
CA ARG A 63 -2.05 -7.62 2.41
C ARG A 63 -1.68 -8.97 3.05
N LEU A 64 -0.52 -9.53 2.69
CA LEU A 64 -0.11 -10.85 3.17
C LEU A 64 0.22 -10.85 4.66
N GLU A 65 0.76 -9.75 5.19
CA GLU A 65 1.00 -9.56 6.62
C GLU A 65 -0.28 -9.75 7.45
N ARG A 66 -1.42 -9.25 6.94
CA ARG A 66 -2.74 -9.43 7.56
C ARG A 66 -3.34 -10.81 7.29
N ASP A 67 -3.27 -11.28 6.05
CA ASP A 67 -4.02 -12.46 5.59
C ASP A 67 -3.36 -13.79 5.97
N LEU A 68 -2.04 -13.93 5.78
CA LEU A 68 -1.39 -15.24 5.90
C LEU A 68 -1.41 -15.81 7.31
N PRO A 69 -1.29 -15.02 8.40
CA PRO A 69 -1.52 -15.55 9.74
C PRO A 69 -2.90 -16.18 9.92
N LEU A 70 -3.95 -15.53 9.41
CA LEU A 70 -5.33 -16.03 9.50
C LEU A 70 -5.55 -17.27 8.63
N VAL A 71 -5.00 -17.29 7.42
CA VAL A 71 -5.04 -18.46 6.52
C VAL A 71 -4.34 -19.65 7.16
N ALA A 72 -3.17 -19.43 7.74
CA ALA A 72 -2.41 -20.47 8.41
C ALA A 72 -3.12 -20.98 9.67
N GLU A 73 -3.70 -20.08 10.48
CA GLU A 73 -4.51 -20.43 11.64
C GLU A 73 -5.67 -21.36 11.26
N GLY A 74 -6.38 -21.05 10.17
CA GLY A 74 -7.51 -21.84 9.65
C GLY A 74 -7.11 -23.17 9.00
N CYS A 75 -5.82 -23.44 8.79
CA CYS A 75 -5.35 -24.71 8.25
C CYS A 75 -5.60 -25.85 9.24
N ALA A 76 -6.41 -26.85 8.85
CA ALA A 76 -6.67 -28.03 9.66
C ALA A 76 -5.45 -28.97 9.67
N HIS A 77 -4.53 -28.74 10.61
CA HIS A 77 -3.34 -29.57 10.80
C HIS A 77 -3.21 -30.02 12.26
N SER A 78 -3.10 -31.33 12.47
CA SER A 78 -2.89 -31.95 13.79
C SER A 78 -1.45 -31.76 14.25
N GLY A 79 -1.23 -31.47 15.53
CA GLY A 79 0.12 -31.39 16.13
C GLY A 79 0.75 -29.99 16.19
N ILE A 80 0.12 -28.98 15.58
CA ILE A 80 0.48 -27.55 15.71
C ILE A 80 -0.77 -26.77 16.11
N SER A 81 -0.71 -25.99 17.19
CA SER A 81 -1.87 -25.21 17.66
C SER A 81 -2.23 -24.08 16.67
N PRO A 82 -3.48 -23.59 16.64
CA PRO A 82 -3.88 -22.47 15.77
C PRO A 82 -2.95 -21.26 15.89
N ALA A 83 -2.61 -20.86 17.13
CA ALA A 83 -1.69 -19.76 17.38
C ALA A 83 -0.28 -20.02 16.82
N GLN A 84 0.24 -21.25 16.93
CA GLN A 84 1.52 -21.61 16.33
C GLN A 84 1.46 -21.57 14.79
N ARG A 85 0.34 -22.01 14.19
CA ARG A 85 0.15 -21.91 12.73
C ARG A 85 0.11 -20.45 12.27
N ALA A 86 -0.58 -19.58 12.99
CA ALA A 86 -0.60 -18.14 12.70
C ALA A 86 0.82 -17.55 12.71
N ARG A 87 1.65 -17.91 13.69
CA ARG A 87 3.06 -17.50 13.74
C ARG A 87 3.86 -18.02 12.55
N VAL A 88 3.62 -19.25 12.10
CA VAL A 88 4.26 -19.81 10.88
C VAL A 88 3.81 -19.03 9.63
N GLY A 89 2.53 -18.69 9.52
CA GLY A 89 2.00 -17.84 8.45
C GLY A 89 2.67 -16.46 8.43
N ARG A 90 2.85 -15.84 9.60
CA ARG A 90 3.61 -14.59 9.73
C ARG A 90 5.09 -14.76 9.36
N GLY A 91 5.69 -15.88 9.74
CA GLY A 91 7.06 -16.23 9.36
C GLY A 91 7.22 -16.37 7.85
N PHE A 92 6.20 -16.87 7.16
CA PHE A 92 6.18 -16.91 5.70
C PHE A 92 6.23 -15.50 5.09
N VAL A 93 5.44 -14.57 5.63
CA VAL A 93 5.47 -13.16 5.21
C VAL A 93 6.85 -12.55 5.48
N ASP A 94 7.41 -12.78 6.67
CA ASP A 94 8.75 -12.27 7.02
C ASP A 94 9.81 -12.70 6.00
N MET A 95 9.78 -13.96 5.55
CA MET A 95 10.71 -14.44 4.51
C MET A 95 10.54 -13.72 3.17
N MET A 96 9.30 -13.46 2.75
CA MET A 96 9.03 -12.69 1.54
C MET A 96 9.59 -11.26 1.67
N LEU A 97 9.33 -10.58 2.79
CA LEU A 97 9.79 -9.21 3.00
C LEU A 97 11.33 -9.14 3.09
N ARG A 98 11.96 -10.16 3.67
CA ARG A 98 13.42 -10.31 3.71
C ARG A 98 14.02 -10.54 2.33
N GLY A 99 13.44 -11.43 1.53
CA GLY A 99 13.87 -11.68 0.15
C GLY A 99 13.77 -10.46 -0.76
N ARG A 100 12.86 -9.53 -0.43
CA ARG A 100 12.79 -8.23 -1.10
C ARG A 100 13.95 -7.29 -0.72
N HIS A 101 14.42 -7.35 0.52
CA HIS A 101 15.38 -6.39 1.06
C HIS A 101 16.84 -6.79 0.87
N ILE A 102 17.13 -8.08 1.03
CA ILE A 102 18.48 -8.61 1.16
C ILE A 102 18.71 -9.67 0.09
N GLU A 103 19.84 -9.58 -0.62
CA GLU A 103 20.33 -10.66 -1.48
C GLU A 103 20.62 -11.90 -0.63
N GLN A 104 20.04 -13.04 -1.01
CA GLN A 104 20.14 -14.28 -0.24
C GLN A 104 21.29 -15.14 -0.76
N ASP A 105 22.30 -15.37 0.08
CA ASP A 105 23.35 -16.34 -0.21
C ASP A 105 22.92 -17.78 0.10
N ASP A 106 22.05 -17.97 1.10
CA ASP A 106 21.58 -19.26 1.59
C ASP A 106 20.05 -19.31 1.79
N PRO A 107 19.41 -20.50 1.68
CA PRO A 107 18.00 -20.70 1.98
C PRO A 107 17.64 -20.28 3.41
N MET A 108 16.56 -19.52 3.54
CA MET A 108 15.99 -19.18 4.84
C MET A 108 15.37 -20.41 5.52
N VAL A 109 15.35 -20.46 6.85
CA VAL A 109 14.59 -21.48 7.58
C VAL A 109 13.27 -20.88 8.03
N LEU A 110 12.14 -21.46 7.60
CA LEU A 110 10.81 -21.02 8.02
C LEU A 110 10.62 -21.28 9.52
N ARG A 111 10.46 -20.18 10.26
CA ARG A 111 10.18 -20.19 11.70
C ARG A 111 8.91 -19.40 11.97
N GLY A 112 8.17 -19.79 13.00
CA GLY A 112 7.07 -18.97 13.47
C GLY A 112 7.60 -17.71 14.15
N VAL A 113 7.02 -16.55 13.83
CA VAL A 113 7.41 -15.24 14.40
C VAL A 113 6.20 -14.50 14.97
N ASP A 114 6.45 -13.61 15.93
CA ASP A 114 5.42 -12.77 16.54
C ASP A 114 5.19 -11.48 15.75
N GLU A 115 6.22 -10.96 15.10
CA GLU A 115 6.19 -9.77 14.26
C GLU A 115 7.13 -9.98 13.05
N THR A 116 6.87 -9.27 11.94
CA THR A 116 7.78 -9.28 10.79
C THR A 116 8.95 -8.33 11.02
N SER A 117 10.12 -8.67 10.48
CA SER A 117 11.35 -7.89 10.64
C SER A 117 11.38 -6.63 9.78
N TYR A 118 10.55 -6.62 8.73
CA TYR A 118 10.45 -5.55 7.76
C TYR A 118 8.99 -5.16 7.58
N TYR A 119 8.79 -3.91 7.20
CA TYR A 119 7.51 -3.35 6.80
C TYR A 119 7.76 -2.44 5.61
N TYR A 120 6.98 -2.59 4.54
CA TYR A 120 7.06 -1.76 3.36
C TYR A 120 5.70 -1.12 3.11
N PRO A 121 5.51 0.16 3.49
CA PRO A 121 4.26 0.83 3.22
C PRO A 121 4.08 0.96 1.70
N PRO A 122 2.87 0.69 1.16
CA PRO A 122 2.60 0.86 -0.28
C PRO A 122 2.84 2.28 -0.80
N TYR A 123 2.70 3.26 0.08
CA TYR A 123 2.93 4.68 -0.18
C TYR A 123 3.54 5.35 1.05
N GLU A 124 4.43 6.32 0.84
CA GLU A 124 5.11 7.07 1.90
C GLU A 124 4.23 8.19 2.45
N TYR A 125 3.21 7.81 3.21
CA TYR A 125 2.16 8.70 3.76
C TYR A 125 2.42 9.17 5.19
N GLU A 126 3.64 9.01 5.69
CA GLU A 126 4.00 9.46 7.03
C GLU A 126 4.03 10.99 7.08
N CYS A 127 3.29 11.58 8.02
CA CYS A 127 3.18 13.03 8.18
C CYS A 127 3.25 13.40 9.68
N PRO A 128 4.40 13.14 10.34
CA PRO A 128 4.51 13.27 11.79
C PRO A 128 4.28 14.69 12.30
N SER A 129 4.51 15.71 11.46
CA SER A 129 4.26 17.11 11.81
C SER A 129 2.77 17.46 11.93
N SER A 130 1.86 16.67 11.33
CA SER A 130 0.40 16.84 11.45
C SER A 130 -0.26 15.51 11.86
N PRO A 131 -0.36 15.22 13.19
CA PRO A 131 -0.83 13.91 13.68
C PRO A 131 -2.24 13.51 13.22
N ARG A 132 -3.14 14.50 13.06
CA ARG A 132 -4.49 14.25 12.54
C ARG A 132 -4.47 13.84 11.08
N LEU A 133 -3.67 14.53 10.27
CA LEU A 133 -3.48 14.19 8.87
C LEU A 133 -2.80 12.81 8.74
N HIS A 134 -1.77 12.55 9.53
CA HIS A 134 -1.11 11.24 9.56
C HIS A 134 -2.07 10.09 9.86
N ALA A 135 -2.93 10.23 10.88
CA ALA A 135 -3.94 9.23 11.21
C ALA A 135 -4.93 9.02 10.05
N ARG A 136 -5.31 10.09 9.35
CA ARG A 136 -6.17 9.99 8.17
C ARG A 136 -5.49 9.27 7.02
N LEU A 137 -4.23 9.60 6.74
CA LEU A 137 -3.49 8.96 5.64
C LEU A 137 -3.21 7.48 5.90
N SER A 138 -3.08 7.06 7.16
CA SER A 138 -3.06 5.64 7.52
C SER A 138 -4.34 4.91 7.09
N ILE A 139 -5.51 5.52 7.30
CA ILE A 139 -6.80 5.00 6.83
C ILE A 139 -6.82 4.97 5.29
N THR A 140 -6.33 6.02 4.64
CA THR A 140 -6.23 6.07 3.17
C THR A 140 -5.40 4.90 2.63
N THR A 141 -4.24 4.58 3.24
CA THR A 141 -3.44 3.41 2.86
C THR A 141 -4.21 2.10 2.99
N SER A 142 -4.92 1.89 4.10
CA SER A 142 -5.74 0.69 4.28
C SER A 142 -6.86 0.57 3.23
N LEU A 143 -7.47 1.70 2.84
CA LEU A 143 -8.51 1.73 1.82
C LEU A 143 -7.97 1.53 0.40
N ILE A 144 -6.76 2.01 0.09
CA ILE A 144 -6.08 1.68 -1.18
C ILE A 144 -5.85 0.17 -1.27
N VAL A 145 -5.40 -0.47 -0.18
CA VAL A 145 -5.24 -1.93 -0.15
C VAL A 145 -6.59 -2.62 -0.33
N ALA A 146 -7.62 -2.23 0.43
CA ALA A 146 -8.96 -2.80 0.34
C ALA A 146 -9.54 -2.69 -1.08
N TRP A 147 -9.37 -1.54 -1.75
CA TRP A 147 -9.79 -1.30 -3.13
C TRP A 147 -9.17 -2.31 -4.10
N ASN A 148 -7.86 -2.52 -4.00
CA ASN A 148 -7.13 -3.47 -4.84
C ASN A 148 -7.51 -4.95 -4.61
N PHE A 149 -8.30 -5.25 -3.58
CA PHE A 149 -8.82 -6.58 -3.28
C PHE A 149 -10.35 -6.66 -3.31
N ASP A 150 -11.02 -5.69 -3.95
CA ASP A 150 -12.47 -5.61 -4.11
C ASP A 150 -13.23 -5.61 -2.76
N GLU A 151 -12.63 -5.06 -1.70
CA GLU A 151 -13.19 -5.05 -0.34
C GLU A 151 -13.92 -3.75 0.01
N VAL A 152 -13.90 -2.75 -0.88
CA VAL A 152 -14.56 -1.45 -0.68
C VAL A 152 -15.22 -0.97 -1.97
N ALA A 153 -16.38 -0.33 -1.82
CA ALA A 153 -17.11 0.27 -2.94
C ALA A 153 -16.37 1.51 -3.49
N ALA A 154 -16.47 1.73 -4.80
CA ALA A 154 -15.79 2.82 -5.50
C ALA A 154 -16.12 4.19 -4.94
N GLU A 155 -17.36 4.43 -4.52
CA GLU A 155 -17.81 5.71 -3.98
C GLU A 155 -17.14 6.03 -2.65
N VAL A 156 -16.94 5.00 -1.81
CA VAL A 156 -16.25 5.14 -0.54
C VAL A 156 -14.78 5.43 -0.78
N PHE A 157 -14.15 4.72 -1.72
CA PHE A 157 -12.75 4.94 -2.05
C PHE A 157 -12.51 6.31 -2.70
N LEU A 158 -13.39 6.72 -3.62
CA LEU A 158 -13.39 8.03 -4.25
C LEU A 158 -13.51 9.17 -3.24
N GLU A 159 -14.46 9.05 -2.29
CA GLU A 159 -14.65 10.02 -1.21
C GLU A 159 -13.41 10.08 -0.31
N GLU A 160 -12.79 8.95 0.00
CA GLU A 160 -11.55 8.90 0.77
C GLU A 160 -10.41 9.64 0.07
N LEU A 161 -10.13 9.31 -1.20
CA LEU A 161 -9.07 9.96 -1.96
C LEU A 161 -9.27 11.47 -2.05
N HIS A 162 -10.49 11.91 -2.35
CA HIS A 162 -10.82 13.34 -2.36
C HIS A 162 -10.55 13.98 -0.99
N THR A 163 -11.03 13.36 0.10
CA THR A 163 -10.86 13.90 1.45
C THR A 163 -9.38 13.98 1.84
N ALA A 164 -8.58 12.97 1.50
CA ALA A 164 -7.15 12.97 1.75
C ALA A 164 -6.45 14.12 1.01
N CYS A 165 -6.74 14.30 -0.28
CA CYS A 165 -6.21 15.43 -1.06
C CYS A 165 -6.65 16.79 -0.50
N GLU A 166 -7.93 16.95 -0.14
CA GLU A 166 -8.45 18.19 0.44
C GLU A 166 -7.70 18.57 1.73
N LEU A 167 -7.54 17.63 2.66
CA LEU A 167 -6.84 17.87 3.93
C LEU A 167 -5.35 18.19 3.74
N ILE A 168 -4.68 17.52 2.81
CA ILE A 168 -3.28 17.79 2.48
C ILE A 168 -3.13 19.21 1.92
N LEU A 169 -4.00 19.61 0.98
CA LEU A 169 -3.95 20.95 0.41
C LEU A 169 -4.30 22.02 1.46
N GLU A 170 -5.27 21.76 2.35
CA GLU A 170 -5.55 22.65 3.48
C GLU A 170 -4.31 22.88 4.34
N GLU A 171 -3.57 21.83 4.68
CA GLU A 171 -2.32 21.92 5.44
C GLU A 171 -1.22 22.70 4.68
N LEU A 172 -1.10 22.48 3.37
CA LEU A 172 -0.06 23.12 2.54
C LEU A 172 -0.31 24.61 2.29
N VAL A 173 -1.53 24.97 1.88
CA VAL A 173 -1.83 26.33 1.36
C VAL A 173 -2.78 27.13 2.23
N ASN A 174 -3.60 26.49 3.06
CA ASN A 174 -4.63 27.18 3.84
C ASN A 174 -4.18 27.45 5.28
N LYS A 175 -3.15 28.30 5.43
CA LYS A 175 -2.66 28.78 6.74
C LYS A 175 -3.61 29.79 7.43
N ARG A 176 -4.80 30.04 6.89
CA ARG A 176 -5.74 31.08 7.34
C ARG A 176 -7.05 30.44 7.83
N ALA A 177 -7.75 31.12 8.74
CA ALA A 177 -8.99 30.63 9.36
C ALA A 177 -10.22 30.60 8.42
N LYS A 178 -10.08 30.96 7.13
CA LYS A 178 -11.21 30.91 6.18
C LYS A 178 -11.22 29.56 5.48
N ARG A 179 -12.37 28.88 5.52
CA ARG A 179 -12.57 27.65 4.76
C ARG A 179 -12.54 27.94 3.27
N MET A 180 -11.64 27.26 2.55
CA MET A 180 -11.56 27.28 1.09
C MET A 180 -12.29 26.04 0.54
N SER A 181 -12.90 26.18 -0.62
CA SER A 181 -13.40 25.04 -1.39
C SER A 181 -12.25 24.27 -2.03
N PHE A 182 -12.46 23.00 -2.36
CA PHE A 182 -11.41 22.18 -2.99
C PHE A 182 -10.86 22.77 -4.30
N ALA A 183 -11.69 23.45 -5.10
CA ALA A 183 -11.22 24.15 -6.30
C ALA A 183 -10.33 25.35 -5.97
N GLU A 184 -10.66 26.11 -4.92
CA GLU A 184 -9.81 27.22 -4.44
C GLU A 184 -8.49 26.69 -3.87
N LEU A 185 -8.50 25.53 -3.22
CA LEU A 185 -7.29 24.87 -2.71
C LEU A 185 -6.35 24.43 -3.86
N ILE A 186 -6.89 23.86 -4.94
CA ILE A 186 -6.11 23.48 -6.12
C ILE A 186 -5.48 24.73 -6.75
N SER A 187 -6.27 25.79 -6.97
CA SER A 187 -5.76 27.05 -7.54
C SER A 187 -4.68 27.68 -6.68
N ALA A 188 -4.86 27.71 -5.35
CA ALA A 188 -3.85 28.27 -4.45
C ALA A 188 -2.57 27.42 -4.40
N ALA A 189 -2.67 26.11 -4.61
CA ALA A 189 -1.49 25.24 -4.74
C ALA A 189 -0.76 25.45 -6.06
N GLU A 190 -1.47 25.70 -7.16
CA GLU A 190 -0.87 26.13 -8.43
C GLU A 190 -0.15 27.48 -8.28
N ASP A 191 -0.82 28.48 -7.69
CA ASP A 191 -0.26 29.82 -7.48
C ASP A 191 0.99 29.80 -6.56
N ALA A 192 1.02 28.87 -5.61
CA ALA A 192 2.15 28.65 -4.70
C ALA A 192 3.22 27.70 -5.27
N ASP A 193 3.10 27.29 -6.55
CA ASP A 193 4.02 26.40 -7.25
C ASP A 193 4.23 25.03 -6.56
N ILE A 194 3.24 24.56 -5.81
CA ILE A 194 3.28 23.27 -5.08
C ILE A 194 3.40 22.10 -6.06
N PHE A 195 2.90 22.24 -7.29
CA PHE A 195 2.92 21.17 -8.29
C PHE A 195 4.19 21.12 -9.15
N SER A 196 5.15 22.05 -9.03
CA SER A 196 6.32 22.10 -9.94
C SER A 196 7.26 20.90 -9.85
N ASN A 197 7.31 20.22 -8.70
CA ASN A 197 8.13 19.02 -8.50
C ASN A 197 7.53 17.74 -9.10
N THR A 198 6.50 17.82 -9.94
CA THR A 198 5.87 16.64 -10.57
C THR A 198 6.34 16.36 -12.00
N SER A 199 7.62 16.62 -12.28
CA SER A 199 8.23 16.27 -13.57
C SER A 199 8.15 14.75 -13.81
N GLY A 200 7.67 14.35 -14.98
CA GLY A 200 7.53 12.94 -15.39
C GLY A 200 6.15 12.31 -15.21
N GLN A 201 5.12 13.05 -14.79
CA GLN A 201 3.73 12.55 -14.84
C GLN A 201 3.10 12.73 -16.23
N VAL A 202 2.24 11.77 -16.59
CA VAL A 202 1.46 11.81 -17.84
C VAL A 202 0.34 12.86 -17.74
N VAL A 203 -0.20 13.09 -16.54
CA VAL A 203 -1.28 14.04 -16.26
C VAL A 203 -0.82 15.04 -15.20
N SER A 204 -1.10 16.33 -15.40
CA SER A 204 -0.83 17.37 -14.41
C SER A 204 -1.61 17.12 -13.12
N PRO A 205 -1.00 17.25 -11.92
CA PRO A 205 -1.70 17.12 -10.64
C PRO A 205 -2.97 17.98 -10.54
N ALA A 206 -2.94 19.23 -11.00
CA ALA A 206 -4.10 20.12 -10.92
C ALA A 206 -5.27 19.61 -11.77
N VAL A 207 -4.98 19.06 -12.95
CA VAL A 207 -5.97 18.41 -13.82
C VAL A 207 -6.53 17.16 -13.14
N LEU A 208 -5.66 16.29 -12.63
CA LEU A 208 -6.03 15.06 -11.94
C LEU A 208 -6.95 15.32 -10.74
N LEU A 209 -6.64 16.33 -9.92
CA LEU A 209 -7.43 16.69 -8.74
C LEU A 209 -8.75 17.39 -9.13
N THR A 210 -8.76 18.13 -10.24
CA THR A 210 -10.00 18.72 -10.80
C THR A 210 -10.93 17.62 -11.30
N ASP A 211 -10.41 16.62 -12.01
CA ASP A 211 -11.16 15.45 -12.47
C ASP A 211 -11.73 14.66 -11.29
N LEU A 212 -10.93 14.45 -10.24
CA LEU A 212 -11.37 13.81 -9.00
C LEU A 212 -12.54 14.55 -8.34
N LYS A 213 -12.46 15.88 -8.26
CA LYS A 213 -13.53 16.75 -7.74
C LYS A 213 -14.81 16.60 -8.55
N ASP A 214 -14.71 16.69 -9.87
CA ASP A 214 -15.86 16.68 -10.77
C ASP A 214 -16.51 15.29 -10.80
N LEU A 215 -15.71 14.22 -10.78
CA LEU A 215 -16.20 12.85 -10.66
C LEU A 215 -16.99 12.64 -9.35
N ARG A 216 -16.42 13.05 -8.20
CA ARG A 216 -17.11 12.96 -6.90
C ARG A 216 -18.45 13.71 -6.91
N LYS A 217 -18.48 14.92 -7.50
CA LYS A 217 -19.72 15.69 -7.65
C LYS A 217 -20.74 14.92 -8.49
N ASN A 218 -20.33 14.32 -9.60
CA ASN A 218 -21.22 13.58 -10.49
C ASN A 218 -21.79 12.33 -9.82
N VAL A 219 -20.96 11.52 -9.14
CA VAL A 219 -21.37 10.31 -8.42
C VAL A 219 -22.44 10.60 -7.36
N ARG A 220 -22.30 11.73 -6.63
CA ARG A 220 -23.31 12.17 -5.64
C ARG A 220 -24.67 12.48 -6.26
N HIS A 221 -24.73 12.86 -7.53
CA HIS A 221 -25.95 13.30 -8.18
C HIS A 221 -26.56 12.27 -9.16
N ARG A 222 -25.78 11.30 -9.63
CA ARG A 222 -26.19 10.38 -10.72
C ARG A 222 -26.01 8.89 -10.42
N ALA A 223 -25.80 8.53 -9.15
CA ALA A 223 -25.31 7.20 -8.76
C ALA A 223 -23.92 6.91 -9.37
N ALA A 224 -23.25 5.84 -8.93
CA ALA A 224 -21.82 5.58 -9.12
C ALA A 224 -21.34 5.29 -10.55
N GLU A 225 -22.12 5.64 -11.57
CA GLU A 225 -21.74 5.43 -12.96
C GLU A 225 -20.40 6.13 -13.28
N GLY A 226 -19.40 5.33 -13.64
CA GLY A 226 -18.08 5.79 -14.07
C GLY A 226 -17.04 5.94 -12.96
N ALA A 227 -17.40 5.77 -11.68
CA ALA A 227 -16.43 5.81 -10.58
C ALA A 227 -15.38 4.70 -10.71
N ASP A 228 -15.83 3.45 -10.91
CA ASP A 228 -14.95 2.28 -11.10
C ASP A 228 -13.96 2.50 -12.25
N VAL A 229 -14.47 2.85 -13.43
CA VAL A 229 -13.67 3.00 -14.66
C VAL A 229 -12.61 4.09 -14.50
N TRP A 230 -12.96 5.19 -13.84
CA TRP A 230 -12.00 6.26 -13.60
C TRP A 230 -10.98 5.84 -12.53
N LEU A 231 -11.42 5.22 -11.43
CA LEU A 231 -10.53 4.77 -10.37
C LEU A 231 -9.54 3.74 -10.89
N GLU A 232 -9.98 2.71 -11.62
CA GLU A 232 -9.13 1.69 -12.26
C GLU A 232 -7.96 2.29 -13.05
N ARG A 233 -8.17 3.47 -13.65
CA ARG A 233 -7.16 4.16 -14.47
C ARG A 233 -6.29 5.13 -13.69
N ASN A 234 -6.83 5.80 -12.67
CA ASN A 234 -6.21 6.99 -12.08
C ASN A 234 -5.87 6.85 -10.59
N TRP A 235 -6.31 5.79 -9.90
CA TRP A 235 -6.07 5.67 -8.45
C TRP A 235 -4.58 5.70 -8.10
N GLU A 236 -3.73 5.03 -8.89
CA GLU A 236 -2.27 5.01 -8.67
C GLU A 236 -1.69 6.43 -8.80
N ASP A 237 -2.16 7.22 -9.78
CA ASP A 237 -1.71 8.59 -10.02
C ASP A 237 -2.13 9.54 -8.89
N VAL A 238 -3.36 9.37 -8.36
CA VAL A 238 -3.84 10.14 -7.21
C VAL A 238 -3.03 9.77 -5.98
N SER A 239 -2.81 8.48 -5.72
CA SER A 239 -2.02 8.03 -4.57
C SER A 239 -0.58 8.50 -4.64
N MET A 240 -0.01 8.59 -5.84
CA MET A 240 1.29 9.20 -6.12
C MET A 240 1.31 10.70 -5.87
N CYS A 241 0.25 11.40 -6.27
CA CYS A 241 0.09 12.83 -5.99
C CYS A 241 0.07 13.09 -4.48
N ILE A 242 -0.71 12.31 -3.72
CA ILE A 242 -0.78 12.36 -2.25
C ILE A 242 0.62 12.22 -1.63
N GLU A 243 1.37 11.18 -2.00
CA GLU A 243 2.72 10.90 -1.48
C GLU A 243 3.65 12.12 -1.66
N ARG A 244 3.66 12.70 -2.86
CA ARG A 244 4.49 13.87 -3.18
C ARG A 244 4.11 15.10 -2.38
N LEU A 245 2.81 15.35 -2.20
CA LEU A 245 2.32 16.48 -1.42
C LEU A 245 2.67 16.29 0.07
N VAL A 246 2.57 15.07 0.60
CA VAL A 246 3.01 14.74 1.97
C VAL A 246 4.51 15.00 2.14
N HIS A 247 5.34 14.60 1.17
CA HIS A 247 6.77 14.93 1.22
C HIS A 247 7.05 16.43 1.28
N GLN A 248 6.23 17.26 0.64
CA GLN A 248 6.38 18.72 0.74
C GLN A 248 6.02 19.25 2.12
N ILE A 249 4.99 18.71 2.77
CA ILE A 249 4.66 19.05 4.16
C ILE A 249 5.84 18.75 5.09
N ASN A 250 6.42 17.56 4.93
CA ASN A 250 7.55 17.11 5.76
C ASN A 250 8.79 17.99 5.55
N ARG A 251 9.15 18.30 4.28
CA ARG A 251 10.26 19.22 3.96
C ARG A 251 10.04 20.63 4.52
N GLY A 252 8.83 21.18 4.42
CA GLY A 252 8.50 22.49 4.97
C GLY A 252 8.61 22.56 6.50
N SER A 253 8.32 21.43 7.16
CA SER A 253 8.42 21.29 8.62
C SER A 253 9.88 21.25 9.09
N GLU A 254 10.76 20.56 8.35
CA GLU A 254 12.20 20.48 8.66
C GLU A 254 12.90 21.85 8.58
N VAL A 255 12.60 22.64 7.54
CA VAL A 255 13.16 24.00 7.37
C VAL A 255 12.73 24.95 8.49
N SER A 256 11.51 24.78 9.02
CA SER A 256 10.99 25.61 10.11
C SER A 256 11.57 25.26 11.48
N SER A 257 12.23 24.10 11.62
CA SER A 257 12.79 23.59 12.88
C SER A 257 14.28 23.90 13.10
N MET A 258 14.96 24.50 12.12
CA MET A 258 16.35 24.94 12.29
C MET A 258 16.41 26.26 13.07
N PRO A 259 17.25 26.38 14.12
CA PRO A 259 17.41 27.62 14.84
C PRO A 259 17.98 28.70 13.90
N GLN A 260 17.31 29.84 13.82
CA GLN A 260 17.87 31.03 13.16
C GLN A 260 19.05 31.50 14.00
N GLY A 261 20.26 31.24 13.51
CA GLY A 261 21.52 31.75 14.06
C GLY A 261 21.76 33.20 13.70
#